data_AF-A0A5C7X832-F1
#
_entry.id   AF-A0A5C7X832-F1
#
_cell.length_a   1.000
_cell.length_b   1.000
_cell.length_c   1.000
_cell.angle_alpha   90.00
_cell.angle_beta   90.00
_cell.angle_gamma   90.00
#
_symmetry.space_group_name_H-M   'P 1'
#
loop_
_entity.id
_entity.type
_entity.pdbx_description
1 polymer ?
#
loop_
_entity_poly.entity_id
_entity_poly.type
_entity_poly.pdbx_seq_one_letter_code
_entity_poly.pdbx_strand_id
1 'polypeptide(L)' 'MAEKNAGDIIKLIKDEKVEYVDIRFCDLPGVVQHFSIPATAFDESVFEDGLAFDGSSVRGFQSIHESDM' A
#
# COMPACT_ATOMS: atom_id res chain seq x y z
N MET A 1 7.05 -14.20 -14.86
CA MET A 1 6.41 -13.41 -13.78
C MET A 1 5.24 -12.70 -14.43
N ALA A 2 4.03 -12.84 -13.89
CA ALA A 2 2.84 -12.27 -14.54
C ALA A 2 2.91 -10.73 -14.45
N GLU A 3 3.12 -10.06 -15.58
CA GLU A 3 2.85 -8.63 -15.70
C GLU A 3 1.34 -8.45 -15.55
N LYS A 4 0.90 -8.03 -14.36
CA LYS A 4 -0.48 -7.61 -14.11
C LYS A 4 -0.46 -6.10 -14.04
N ASN A 5 -1.26 -5.45 -14.87
CA ASN A 5 -1.42 -3.99 -14.82
C ASN A 5 -2.39 -3.61 -13.67
N ALA A 6 -2.47 -2.32 -13.34
CA ALA A 6 -3.37 -1.82 -12.29
C ALA A 6 -4.83 -2.28 -12.50
N GLY A 7 -5.30 -2.25 -13.76
CA GLY A 7 -6.65 -2.69 -14.13
C GLY A 7 -6.90 -4.19 -13.87
N ASP A 8 -5.91 -5.04 -14.09
CA ASP A 8 -5.99 -6.48 -13.82
C ASP A 8 -6.08 -6.76 -12.32
N ILE A 9 -5.39 -5.96 -11.50
CA ILE A 9 -5.42 -6.06 -10.03
C ILE A 9 -6.80 -5.63 -9.50
N ILE A 10 -7.35 -4.52 -10.01
CA ILE A 10 -8.68 -4.04 -9.61
C ILE A 10 -9.78 -5.03 -10.01
N LYS A 11 -9.67 -5.65 -11.20
CA LYS A 11 -10.57 -6.74 -11.61
C LYS A 11 -10.48 -7.93 -10.68
N LEU A 12 -9.27 -8.36 -10.34
CA LEU A 12 -9.06 -9.47 -9.41
C LEU A 12 -9.70 -9.21 -8.04
N ILE A 13 -9.57 -8.00 -7.50
CA ILE A 13 -10.19 -7.59 -6.23
C ILE A 13 -11.72 -7.73 -6.29
N LYS A 14 -12.34 -7.33 -7.41
CA LYS A 14 -13.79 -7.43 -7.63
C LYS A 14 -14.24 -8.87 -7.83
N ASP A 15 -13.53 -9.64 -8.63
CA ASP A 15 -13.89 -11.02 -9.00
C ASP A 15 -13.80 -11.96 -7.79
N GLU A 16 -12.75 -11.81 -6.98
CA GLU A 16 -12.53 -12.60 -5.76
C GLU A 16 -13.29 -12.05 -4.54
N LYS A 17 -14.04 -10.95 -4.69
CA LYS A 17 -14.75 -10.26 -3.61
C LYS A 17 -13.86 -9.98 -2.40
N VAL A 18 -12.67 -9.46 -2.66
CA VAL A 18 -11.70 -9.14 -1.62
C VAL A 18 -12.27 -8.03 -0.74
N GLU A 19 -12.26 -8.24 0.58
CA GLU A 19 -12.75 -7.25 1.55
C GLU A 19 -11.65 -6.27 1.99
N TYR A 20 -10.39 -6.73 2.01
CA TYR A 20 -9.24 -5.97 2.48
C TYR A 20 -8.03 -6.17 1.57
N VAL A 21 -7.29 -5.09 1.35
CA VAL A 21 -6.01 -5.10 0.63
C VAL A 21 -4.91 -4.82 1.63
N ASP A 22 -3.90 -5.69 1.66
CA ASP A 22 -2.74 -5.59 2.53
C ASP A 22 -1.56 -4.98 1.77
N ILE A 23 -1.14 -3.81 2.20
CA ILE A 23 -0.09 -3.02 1.55
C ILE A 23 1.19 -3.25 2.32
N ARG A 24 2.22 -3.71 1.61
CA ARG A 24 3.49 -4.12 2.22
C ARG A 24 4.63 -3.29 1.66
N PHE A 25 5.49 -2.84 2.56
CA PHE A 25 6.73 -2.16 2.21
C PHE A 25 7.85 -2.63 3.15
N CYS A 26 9.09 -2.32 2.81
CA CYS A 26 10.26 -2.76 3.56
C CYS A 26 10.90 -1.57 4.26
N ASP A 27 11.14 -1.69 5.58
CA ASP A 27 11.96 -0.72 6.30
C ASP A 27 13.44 -0.83 5.87
N LEU A 28 14.25 0.19 6.16
CA LEU A 28 15.65 0.22 5.74
C LEU A 28 16.48 -0.99 6.27
N PRO A 29 16.26 -1.48 7.50
CA PRO A 29 16.84 -2.73 8.00
C PRO A 29 16.39 -4.01 7.27
N GLY A 30 15.32 -3.99 6.48
CA GLY A 30 14.82 -5.14 5.73
C GLY A 30 13.58 -5.82 6.33
N VAL A 31 12.92 -5.22 7.31
CA VAL A 31 11.69 -5.74 7.91
C VAL A 31 10.49 -5.32 7.08
N VAL A 32 9.63 -6.29 6.77
CA VAL A 32 8.37 -6.02 6.07
C VAL A 32 7.39 -5.39 7.05
N GLN A 33 6.99 -4.16 6.76
CA GLN A 33 5.89 -3.47 7.40
C GLN A 33 4.66 -3.59 6.50
N HIS A 34 3.48 -3.56 7.12
CA HIS A 34 2.24 -3.62 6.37
C HIS A 34 1.11 -2.89 7.08
N PHE A 35 0.14 -2.45 6.30
CA PHE A 35 -1.14 -1.98 6.78
C PHE A 35 -2.25 -2.42 5.84
N SER A 36 -3.43 -2.65 6.40
CA SER A 36 -4.58 -3.13 5.63
C SER A 36 -5.59 -2.00 5.44
N ILE A 37 -6.08 -1.84 4.21
CA ILE A 37 -7.15 -0.92 3.87
C ILE A 37 -8.36 -1.71 3.34
N PRO A 38 -9.59 -1.22 3.54
CA PRO A 38 -10.76 -1.85 2.93
C PRO A 38 -10.63 -1.78 1.40
N ALA A 39 -11.02 -2.86 0.71
CA ALA A 39 -10.95 -2.93 -0.75
C ALA A 39 -11.80 -1.85 -1.45
N THR A 40 -12.79 -1.28 -0.75
CA THR A 40 -13.58 -0.14 -1.24
C THR A 40 -12.77 1.15 -1.37
N ALA A 41 -11.65 1.27 -0.66
CA ALA A 41 -10.73 2.40 -0.74
C ALA A 41 -9.56 2.13 -1.70
N PHE A 42 -9.51 0.95 -2.34
CA PHE A 42 -8.48 0.58 -3.29
C PHE A 42 -8.99 0.81 -4.73
N ASP A 43 -8.73 1.99 -5.27
CA ASP A 43 -9.12 2.39 -6.62
C ASP A 43 -7.89 2.71 -7.51
N GLU A 44 -8.13 3.25 -8.71
CA GLU A 44 -7.05 3.60 -9.65
C GLU A 44 -6.16 4.72 -9.10
N SER A 45 -6.68 5.62 -8.25
CA SER A 45 -5.90 6.72 -7.67
C SER A 45 -4.80 6.22 -6.74
N VAL A 46 -4.97 5.07 -6.10
CA VAL A 46 -3.92 4.43 -5.28
C VAL A 46 -2.66 4.12 -6.09
N PHE A 47 -2.78 3.89 -7.41
CA PHE A 47 -1.63 3.63 -8.28
C PHE A 47 -0.98 4.89 -8.83
N GLU A 48 -1.73 6.00 -8.92
CA GLU A 48 -1.23 7.28 -9.46
C GLU A 48 -0.74 8.21 -8.34
N ASP A 49 -1.56 8.41 -7.30
CA ASP A 49 -1.32 9.33 -6.20
C ASP A 49 -0.67 8.66 -4.99
N GLY A 50 -0.77 7.33 -4.88
CA GLY A 50 -0.25 6.56 -3.76
C GLY A 50 -1.17 6.58 -2.53
N LEU A 51 -0.65 6.12 -1.41
CA LEU A 51 -1.36 6.10 -0.13
C LEU A 51 -0.50 6.72 0.95
N ALA A 52 -1.09 7.70 1.63
CA ALA A 52 -0.42 8.36 2.72
C ALA A 52 -0.27 7.43 3.94
N PHE A 53 0.92 7.40 4.53
CA PHE A 53 1.19 6.70 5.78
C PHE A 53 2.16 7.51 6.67
N ASP A 54 2.11 7.25 7.98
CA ASP A 54 3.02 7.89 8.94
C ASP A 54 4.39 7.18 8.94
N GLY A 55 5.36 7.80 8.26
CA GLY A 55 6.74 7.36 8.18
C GLY A 55 7.55 7.57 9.47
N SER A 56 7.06 8.34 10.44
CA SER A 56 7.76 8.55 11.71
C SER A 56 7.79 7.30 12.59
N SER A 57 6.84 6.40 12.36
CA SER A 57 6.75 5.09 13.03
C SER A 57 7.60 4.00 12.35
N VAL A 58 8.26 4.31 11.22
CA VAL A 58 9.07 3.36 10.45
C VAL A 58 10.56 3.64 10.67
N ARG A 59 11.28 2.64 11.18
CA ARG A 59 12.71 2.76 11.48
C ARG A 59 13.51 3.09 10.22
N GLY A 60 14.16 4.25 10.22
CA GLY A 60 15.04 4.69 9.13
C GLY A 60 14.35 5.38 7.97
N PHE A 61 13.06 5.75 8.09
CA PHE A 61 12.34 6.53 7.08
C PHE A 61 12.45 8.03 7.38
N GLN A 62 11.57 8.59 8.22
CA GLN A 62 11.58 10.02 8.54
C GLN A 62 11.45 10.29 10.04
N SER A 63 11.94 11.46 10.46
CA SER A 63 11.77 11.94 11.84
C SER A 63 10.39 12.56 12.01
N ILE A 64 9.90 12.72 13.25
CA ILE A 64 8.54 13.24 13.59
C ILE A 64 8.18 14.54 12.85
N HIS A 65 9.17 15.36 12.48
CA HIS A 65 8.95 16.64 11.79
C HIS A 65 8.68 16.53 10.27
N GLU A 66 8.86 15.34 9.69
CA GLU A 66 8.55 15.02 8.29
C GLU A 66 7.80 13.67 8.26
N SER A 67 6.73 13.53 9.04
CA SER A 67 6.06 12.23 9.24
C SER A 67 5.28 11.72 8.03
N ASP A 68 4.82 12.61 7.16
CA ASP A 68 3.89 12.27 6.08
C ASP A 68 4.65 11.71 4.86
N MET A 69 4.35 10.46 4.51
CA MET A 69 4.89 9.71 3.36
C MET A 69 3.77 9.19 2.47
#